data_AF-A0A7C3MF73-F1
#
_entry.id   AF-A0A7C3MF73-F1
#
_cell.length_a   1.000
_cell.length_b   1.000
_cell.length_c   1.000
_cell.angle_alpha   90.00
_cell.angle_beta   90.00
_cell.angle_gamma   90.00
#
_symmetry.space_group_name_H-M   'P 1'
#
loop_
_entity.id
_entity.type
_entity.pdbx_description
1 polymer ?
#
loop_
_entity_poly.entity_id
_entity_poly.type
_entity_poly.pdbx_seq_one_letter_code
_entity_poly.pdbx_strand_id
1 'polypeptide(L)'
;MKKKKFMITMLVVLVVGVGAALVLHWYLSLPPGPVYATEKDFREVLLSTDGKLPQPQQTVIKPIPINRPVRLAIGGLGFDNNEQNQRLADLVLVELANAPGLDLVERQALNAVLTELSLSLTGLVRAKDAVRVGKLLKADWFLLGTGTKIGGTNSVVVRIVDVQTGILRNAAVFSADQPLPQLAADMAAFIKQSRQDAASAKTRLYLAIGGFADLSLNNRLASFPRPTTWLPHGSIQKQRRDIA
;
A
#
# COMPACT_ATOMS: atom_id res chain seq x y z
N MET A 1 -30.75 -56.64 -6.57
CA MET A 1 -29.49 -56.01 -6.08
C MET A 1 -28.72 -55.16 -7.10
N LYS A 2 -28.91 -55.32 -8.43
CA LYS A 2 -28.10 -54.59 -9.46
C LYS A 2 -28.41 -53.09 -9.61
N LYS A 3 -29.66 -52.65 -9.42
CA LYS A 3 -30.08 -51.23 -9.58
C LYS A 3 -29.44 -50.28 -8.56
N LYS A 4 -29.25 -50.72 -7.31
CA LYS A 4 -28.69 -49.87 -6.23
C LYS A 4 -27.21 -49.54 -6.44
N LYS A 5 -26.42 -50.49 -6.98
CA LYS A 5 -25.01 -50.28 -7.33
C LYS A 5 -24.85 -49.29 -8.48
N PHE A 6 -25.73 -49.36 -9.49
CA PHE A 6 -25.74 -48.43 -10.62
C PHE A 6 -26.06 -46.98 -10.21
N MET A 7 -27.01 -46.81 -9.30
CA MET A 7 -27.38 -45.49 -8.77
C MET A 7 -26.25 -44.84 -7.95
N ILE A 8 -25.50 -45.63 -7.18
CA ILE A 8 -24.35 -45.13 -6.41
C ILE A 8 -23.21 -44.70 -7.33
N THR A 9 -22.88 -45.51 -8.35
CA THR A 9 -21.82 -45.14 -9.31
C THR A 9 -22.15 -43.87 -10.08
N MET A 10 -23.42 -43.65 -10.43
CA MET A 10 -23.82 -42.42 -11.14
C MET A 10 -23.73 -41.18 -10.23
N LEU A 11 -24.08 -41.31 -8.95
CA LEU A 11 -23.97 -40.24 -7.97
C LEU A 11 -22.50 -39.84 -7.73
N VAL A 12 -21.58 -40.82 -7.68
CA VAL A 12 -20.14 -40.55 -7.53
C VAL A 12 -19.60 -39.79 -8.73
N VAL A 13 -19.96 -40.18 -9.96
CA VAL A 13 -19.52 -39.47 -11.18
C VAL A 13 -20.05 -38.04 -11.21
N LEU A 14 -21.29 -37.83 -10.76
CA LEU A 14 -21.89 -36.50 -10.70
C LEU A 14 -21.20 -35.61 -9.67
N VAL A 15 -20.89 -36.14 -8.47
CA VAL A 15 -20.18 -35.39 -7.43
C VAL A 15 -18.75 -35.04 -7.85
N VAL A 16 -18.03 -35.98 -8.49
CA VAL A 16 -16.67 -35.72 -9.01
C VAL A 16 -16.68 -34.68 -10.12
N GLY A 17 -17.66 -34.76 -11.04
CA GLY A 17 -17.82 -33.78 -12.12
C GLY A 17 -18.11 -32.37 -11.59
N VAL A 18 -19.02 -32.24 -10.63
CA VAL A 18 -19.35 -30.96 -9.99
C VAL A 18 -18.15 -30.42 -9.20
N GLY A 19 -17.43 -31.28 -8.48
CA GLY A 19 -16.21 -30.90 -7.77
C GLY A 19 -15.13 -30.36 -8.70
N ALA A 20 -14.88 -31.03 -9.83
CA ALA A 20 -13.92 -30.57 -10.83
C ALA A 20 -14.34 -29.23 -11.46
N ALA A 21 -15.63 -29.05 -11.76
CA ALA A 21 -16.15 -27.80 -12.30
C ALA A 21 -16.01 -26.63 -11.31
N LEU A 22 -16.26 -26.87 -10.01
CA LEU A 22 -16.07 -25.87 -8.95
C LEU A 22 -14.60 -25.49 -8.77
N VAL A 23 -13.69 -26.47 -8.80
CA VAL A 23 -12.25 -26.20 -8.72
C VAL A 23 -11.78 -25.43 -9.93
N LEU A 24 -12.25 -25.77 -11.13
CA LEU A 24 -11.90 -25.05 -12.36
C LEU A 24 -12.45 -23.62 -12.33
N HIS A 25 -13.70 -23.45 -11.89
CA HIS A 25 -14.32 -22.14 -11.73
C HIS A 25 -13.57 -21.30 -10.69
N TRP A 26 -13.14 -21.90 -9.57
CA TRP A 26 -12.32 -21.23 -8.57
C TRP A 26 -10.95 -20.84 -9.13
N TYR A 27 -10.29 -21.74 -9.87
CA TYR A 27 -9.01 -21.49 -10.50
C TYR A 27 -9.06 -20.37 -11.53
N LEU A 28 -10.13 -20.31 -12.33
CA LEU A 28 -10.38 -19.23 -13.30
C LEU A 28 -10.81 -17.91 -12.64
N SER A 29 -11.32 -17.95 -11.40
CA SER A 29 -11.75 -16.78 -10.63
C SER A 29 -10.63 -16.21 -9.74
N LEU A 30 -9.45 -16.82 -9.71
CA LEU A 30 -8.31 -16.26 -8.99
C LEU A 30 -7.98 -14.89 -9.61
N PRO A 31 -7.93 -13.80 -8.82
CA PRO A 31 -7.50 -12.51 -9.35
C PRO A 31 -6.10 -12.67 -9.94
N PRO A 32 -5.80 -12.02 -11.09
CA PRO A 32 -4.47 -12.10 -11.68
C PRO A 32 -3.44 -11.75 -10.61
N GLY A 33 -2.36 -12.55 -10.55
CA GLY A 33 -1.23 -12.29 -9.66
C GLY A 33 -0.68 -10.87 -9.85
N PRO A 34 0.17 -10.38 -8.94
CA PRO A 34 0.79 -9.07 -9.10
C PRO A 34 1.38 -8.95 -10.50
N VAL A 35 0.95 -7.93 -11.24
CA VAL A 35 1.42 -7.65 -12.59
C VAL A 35 2.87 -7.20 -12.48
N TYR A 36 3.80 -8.14 -12.66
CA TYR A 36 5.19 -7.83 -12.90
C TYR A 36 5.32 -7.46 -14.37
N ALA A 37 5.92 -6.30 -14.65
CA ALA A 37 6.23 -5.91 -16.02
C ALA A 37 7.08 -7.01 -16.65
N THR A 38 6.54 -7.66 -17.66
CA THR A 38 7.17 -8.80 -18.32
C THR A 38 8.07 -8.28 -19.44
N GLU A 39 9.10 -9.02 -19.82
CA GLU A 39 10.01 -8.65 -20.91
C GLU A 39 9.28 -8.31 -22.22
N LYS A 40 8.11 -8.90 -22.45
CA LYS A 40 7.22 -8.58 -23.58
C LYS A 40 6.65 -7.15 -23.51
N ASP A 41 6.22 -6.72 -22.33
CA ASP A 41 5.69 -5.36 -22.10
C ASP A 41 6.77 -4.31 -22.35
N PHE A 42 8.01 -4.59 -21.91
CA PHE A 42 9.16 -3.72 -22.17
C PHE A 42 9.52 -3.68 -23.65
N ARG A 43 9.51 -4.82 -24.35
CA ARG A 43 9.76 -4.87 -25.79
C ARG A 43 8.70 -4.12 -26.58
N GLU A 44 7.44 -4.21 -26.18
CA GLU A 44 6.34 -3.48 -26.82
C GLU A 44 6.49 -1.96 -26.65
N VAL A 45 6.88 -1.49 -25.47
CA VAL A 45 7.21 -0.07 -25.25
C VAL A 45 8.44 0.36 -26.06
N LEU A 46 9.47 -0.48 -26.15
CA LEU A 46 10.68 -0.18 -26.93
C LEU A 46 10.43 -0.19 -28.45
N LEU A 47 9.49 -1.01 -28.94
CA LEU A 47 9.11 -1.11 -30.35
C LEU A 47 8.11 -0.02 -30.78
N SER A 48 7.25 0.43 -29.87
CA SER A 48 6.25 1.49 -30.12
C SER A 48 6.81 2.91 -29.96
N THR A 49 8.05 3.03 -29.52
CA THR A 49 8.71 4.31 -29.26
C THR A 49 9.82 4.51 -30.28
N ASP A 50 9.78 5.60 -31.06
CA ASP A 50 10.80 5.99 -32.06
C ASP A 50 12.17 6.36 -31.42
N GLY A 51 12.76 5.48 -30.62
CA GLY A 51 14.03 5.68 -29.92
C GLY A 51 14.01 6.72 -28.79
N LYS A 52 12.88 7.38 -28.53
CA LYS A 52 12.72 8.36 -27.43
C LYS A 52 11.99 7.74 -26.25
N LEU A 53 12.73 7.11 -25.32
CA LEU A 53 12.18 6.66 -24.03
C LEU A 53 11.15 7.70 -23.52
N PRO A 54 9.90 7.31 -23.23
CA PRO A 54 8.93 8.24 -22.69
C PRO A 54 9.56 8.88 -21.47
N GLN A 55 9.85 10.19 -21.58
CA GLN A 55 10.43 10.90 -20.46
C GLN A 55 9.41 10.79 -19.34
N PRO A 56 9.82 10.34 -18.13
CA PRO A 56 8.91 10.35 -17.01
C PRO A 56 8.42 11.78 -16.90
N GLN A 57 7.13 12.01 -17.19
CA GLN A 57 6.50 13.29 -16.92
C GLN A 57 6.60 13.42 -15.41
N GLN A 58 7.62 14.15 -14.94
CA GLN A 58 7.75 14.49 -13.54
C GLN A 58 6.47 15.24 -13.21
N THR A 59 5.58 14.58 -12.49
CA THR A 59 4.39 15.22 -11.96
C THR A 59 4.92 16.12 -10.85
N VAL A 60 5.39 17.31 -11.22
CA VAL A 60 5.81 18.34 -10.28
C VAL A 60 4.55 18.68 -9.51
N ILE A 61 4.41 18.07 -8.34
CA ILE A 61 3.19 18.29 -7.58
C ILE A 61 3.27 19.70 -7.02
N LYS A 62 2.46 20.58 -7.61
CA LYS A 62 2.40 21.99 -7.22
C LYS A 62 2.11 22.08 -5.72
N PRO A 63 2.81 22.96 -4.97
CA PRO A 63 2.44 23.28 -3.61
C PRO A 63 0.96 23.68 -3.56
N ILE A 64 0.22 23.15 -2.59
CA ILE A 64 -1.20 23.49 -2.46
C ILE A 64 -1.27 24.68 -1.50
N PRO A 65 -1.58 25.89 -2.00
CA PRO A 65 -1.57 27.10 -1.18
C PRO A 65 -2.48 26.92 0.03
N ILE A 66 -2.07 27.44 1.19
CA ILE A 66 -2.85 27.29 2.44
C ILE A 66 -4.26 27.88 2.33
N ASN A 67 -4.43 28.88 1.46
CA ASN A 67 -5.71 29.55 1.19
C ASN A 67 -6.72 28.69 0.41
N ARG A 68 -6.33 27.51 -0.08
CA ARG A 68 -7.26 26.56 -0.70
C ARG A 68 -7.48 25.38 0.25
N PRO A 69 -8.72 25.10 0.70
CA PRO A 69 -8.96 23.91 1.49
C PRO A 69 -8.68 22.67 0.64
N VAL A 70 -8.10 21.65 1.27
CA VAL A 70 -7.84 20.36 0.65
C VAL A 70 -9.00 19.45 1.00
N ARG A 71 -9.70 18.95 -0.03
CA ARG A 71 -10.82 18.05 0.17
C ARG A 71 -10.31 16.64 0.48
N LEU A 72 -10.45 16.20 1.72
CA LEU A 72 -9.89 14.94 2.24
C LEU A 72 -10.97 13.87 2.35
N ALA A 73 -10.76 12.75 1.65
CA ALA A 73 -11.55 11.55 1.81
C ALA A 73 -10.84 10.51 2.69
N ILE A 74 -11.56 9.91 3.64
CA ILE A 74 -11.04 8.90 4.55
C ILE A 74 -11.52 7.52 4.08
N GLY A 75 -10.59 6.68 3.63
CA GLY A 75 -10.86 5.31 3.21
C GLY A 75 -10.78 4.31 4.37
N GLY A 76 -10.62 3.02 4.05
CA GLY A 76 -10.37 1.99 5.06
C GLY A 76 -9.08 2.27 5.83
N LEU A 77 -9.10 2.11 7.16
CA LEU A 77 -7.99 2.45 8.05
C LEU A 77 -7.21 1.22 8.54
N GLY A 78 -7.30 0.10 7.81
CA GLY A 78 -6.44 -1.06 8.02
C GLY A 78 -6.84 -2.02 9.13
N PHE A 79 -7.98 -1.84 9.78
CA PHE A 79 -8.52 -2.87 10.69
C PHE A 79 -9.27 -3.95 9.92
N ASP A 80 -9.20 -5.19 10.38
CA ASP A 80 -9.95 -6.30 9.77
C ASP A 80 -11.46 -6.19 10.06
N ASN A 81 -11.81 -5.58 11.20
CA ASN A 81 -13.20 -5.32 11.57
C ASN A 81 -13.69 -3.99 10.96
N ASN A 82 -14.74 -4.08 10.14
CA ASN A 82 -15.39 -2.92 9.54
C ASN A 82 -15.95 -1.93 10.56
N GLU A 83 -16.50 -2.38 11.69
CA GLU A 83 -17.01 -1.47 12.73
C GLU A 83 -15.88 -0.67 13.37
N GLN A 84 -14.73 -1.30 13.59
CA GLN A 84 -13.56 -0.64 14.17
C GLN A 84 -12.98 0.41 13.21
N ASN A 85 -12.89 0.07 11.91
CA ASN A 85 -12.53 1.04 10.86
C ASN A 85 -13.50 2.23 10.84
N GLN A 86 -14.81 1.97 10.91
CA GLN A 86 -15.84 3.02 10.88
C GLN A 86 -15.71 3.95 12.10
N ARG A 87 -15.61 3.38 13.30
CA ARG A 87 -15.44 4.17 14.53
C ARG A 87 -14.17 5.00 14.49
N LEU A 88 -13.06 4.44 14.02
CA LEU A 88 -11.82 5.19 13.89
C LEU A 88 -11.94 6.32 12.86
N ALA A 89 -12.55 6.06 11.70
CA ALA A 89 -12.77 7.08 10.68
C ALA A 89 -13.66 8.22 11.19
N ASP A 90 -14.72 7.90 11.94
CA ASP A 90 -15.60 8.90 12.56
C ASP A 90 -14.85 9.73 13.60
N LEU A 91 -14.01 9.11 14.45
CA LEU A 91 -13.17 9.81 15.41
C LEU A 91 -12.15 10.72 14.72
N VAL A 92 -11.47 10.26 13.66
CA VAL A 92 -10.55 11.09 12.87
C VAL A 92 -11.29 12.27 12.24
N LEU A 93 -12.51 12.05 11.74
CA LEU A 93 -13.34 13.12 11.19
C LEU A 93 -13.67 14.18 12.24
N VAL A 94 -14.03 13.76 13.46
CA VAL A 94 -14.28 14.66 14.60
C VAL A 94 -13.03 15.46 14.96
N GLU A 95 -11.86 14.81 15.07
CA GLU A 95 -10.57 15.45 15.37
C GLU A 95 -10.11 16.47 14.30
N LEU A 96 -10.62 16.31 13.07
CA LEU A 96 -10.33 17.16 11.93
C LEU A 96 -11.42 18.18 11.60
N ALA A 97 -12.61 18.10 12.21
CA ALA A 97 -13.77 18.92 11.83
C ALA A 97 -13.49 20.43 11.90
N ASN A 98 -12.63 20.85 12.82
CA ASN A 98 -12.22 22.25 13.02
C ASN A 98 -10.81 22.56 12.48
N ALA A 99 -10.21 21.66 11.70
CA ALA A 99 -8.87 21.85 11.17
C ALA A 99 -8.90 22.81 9.97
N PRO A 100 -8.23 23.99 10.05
CA PRO A 100 -8.24 24.94 8.94
C PRO A 100 -7.53 24.36 7.70
N GLY A 101 -8.07 24.67 6.52
CA GLY A 101 -7.48 24.26 5.25
C GLY A 101 -7.76 22.81 4.85
N LEU A 102 -8.73 22.15 5.50
CA LEU A 102 -9.25 20.82 5.15
C LEU A 102 -10.77 20.88 4.98
N ASP A 103 -11.28 20.32 3.89
CA ASP A 103 -12.70 20.04 3.69
C ASP A 103 -12.90 18.52 3.77
N LEU A 104 -13.62 18.03 4.77
CA LEU A 104 -13.78 16.59 4.96
C LEU A 104 -14.90 16.06 4.06
N VAL A 105 -14.64 14.93 3.41
CA VAL A 105 -15.69 14.20 2.67
C VAL A 105 -16.48 13.36 3.65
N GLU A 106 -17.80 13.56 3.67
CA GLU A 106 -18.70 12.73 4.47
C GLU A 106 -18.66 11.27 4.03
N ARG A 107 -18.71 10.37 5.01
CA ARG A 107 -18.68 8.92 4.79
C ARG A 107 -19.81 8.45 3.88
N GLN A 108 -20.98 9.06 3.96
CA GLN A 108 -22.15 8.69 3.17
C GLN A 108 -21.91 8.93 1.67
N ALA A 109 -21.25 10.02 1.31
CA ALA A 109 -20.85 10.31 -0.07
C ALA A 109 -19.82 9.30 -0.58
N LEU A 110 -18.82 8.95 0.25
CA LEU A 110 -17.84 7.91 -0.10
C LEU A 110 -18.53 6.56 -0.33
N ASN A 111 -19.42 6.15 0.57
CA ASN A 111 -20.14 4.90 0.47
C ASN A 111 -21.02 4.85 -0.78
N ALA A 112 -21.72 5.93 -1.13
CA ALA A 112 -22.54 6.00 -2.34
C ALA A 112 -21.68 5.77 -3.61
N VAL A 113 -20.52 6.41 -3.70
CA VAL A 113 -19.60 6.22 -4.84
C VAL A 113 -19.02 4.81 -4.87
N LEU A 114 -18.70 4.23 -3.71
CA LEU A 114 -18.21 2.86 -3.63
C LEU A 114 -19.26 1.84 -4.07
N THR A 115 -20.52 2.02 -3.65
CA THR A 115 -21.65 1.18 -4.07
C THR A 115 -21.86 1.26 -5.59
N GLU A 116 -21.84 2.45 -6.17
CA GLU A 116 -21.97 2.64 -7.63
C GLU A 116 -20.86 1.91 -8.40
N LEU A 117 -19.64 1.94 -7.88
CA LEU A 117 -18.50 1.26 -8.49
C LEU A 117 -18.40 -0.24 -8.15
N SER A 118 -19.34 -0.78 -7.36
CA SER A 118 -19.27 -2.14 -6.82
C SER A 118 -17.95 -2.43 -6.09
N LEU A 119 -17.41 -1.43 -5.38
CA LEU A 119 -16.17 -1.51 -4.61
C LEU A 119 -16.46 -1.55 -3.10
N SER A 120 -15.59 -2.20 -2.33
CA SER A 120 -15.59 -2.15 -0.86
C SER A 120 -14.55 -1.17 -0.33
N LEU A 121 -14.75 -0.67 0.90
CA LEU A 121 -13.75 0.13 1.63
C LEU A 121 -12.41 -0.62 1.80
N THR A 122 -12.48 -1.95 1.96
CA THR A 122 -11.31 -2.84 2.02
C THR A 122 -10.64 -3.06 0.67
N GLY A 123 -11.33 -2.78 -0.44
CA GLY A 123 -10.76 -2.77 -1.80
C GLY A 123 -10.04 -1.45 -2.11
N LEU A 124 -10.34 -0.38 -1.38
CA LEU A 124 -9.74 0.95 -1.51
C LEU A 124 -8.37 1.02 -0.83
N VAL A 125 -7.45 0.13 -1.22
CA VAL A 125 -6.06 0.08 -0.73
C VAL A 125 -5.05 0.29 -1.85
N ARG A 126 -5.50 0.20 -3.10
CA ARG A 126 -4.65 0.37 -4.29
C ARG A 126 -4.77 1.80 -4.81
N ALA A 127 -3.63 2.39 -5.17
CA ALA A 127 -3.57 3.76 -5.69
C ALA A 127 -4.47 3.97 -6.93
N LYS A 128 -4.58 2.98 -7.83
CA LYS A 128 -5.44 3.06 -9.02
C LYS A 128 -6.93 3.23 -8.69
N ASP A 129 -7.39 2.56 -7.63
CA ASP A 129 -8.79 2.56 -7.22
C ASP A 129 -9.08 3.87 -6.44
N ALA A 130 -8.11 4.33 -5.64
CA ALA A 130 -8.17 5.62 -4.97
C ALA A 130 -8.27 6.80 -5.96
N VAL A 131 -7.49 6.82 -7.04
CA VAL A 131 -7.58 7.89 -8.07
C VAL A 131 -8.97 7.92 -8.71
N ARG A 132 -9.55 6.75 -9.04
CA ARG A 132 -10.88 6.68 -9.67
C ARG A 132 -11.98 7.14 -8.71
N VAL A 133 -12.00 6.60 -7.50
CA VAL A 133 -13.00 6.96 -6.48
C VAL A 133 -12.89 8.44 -6.16
N GLY A 134 -11.68 8.96 -5.95
CA GLY A 134 -11.48 10.36 -5.56
C GLY A 134 -11.90 11.37 -6.61
N LYS A 135 -11.75 11.04 -7.90
CA LYS A 135 -12.25 11.90 -8.99
C LYS A 135 -13.76 12.08 -8.94
N LEU A 136 -14.50 10.98 -8.75
CA LEU A 136 -15.97 11.03 -8.59
C LEU A 136 -16.36 11.79 -7.32
N LEU A 137 -15.59 11.57 -6.26
CA LEU A 137 -15.78 12.16 -4.97
C LEU A 137 -15.34 13.63 -4.91
N LYS A 138 -14.69 14.15 -5.97
CA LYS A 138 -14.00 15.45 -6.01
C LYS A 138 -13.13 15.67 -4.78
N ALA A 139 -12.41 14.63 -4.37
CA ALA A 139 -11.42 14.70 -3.30
C ALA A 139 -10.06 15.11 -3.88
N ASP A 140 -9.32 15.94 -3.16
CA ASP A 140 -7.94 16.27 -3.49
C ASP A 140 -7.00 15.18 -2.92
N TRP A 141 -7.25 14.74 -1.69
CA TRP A 141 -6.45 13.73 -0.98
C TRP A 141 -7.28 12.55 -0.48
N PHE A 142 -6.63 11.38 -0.39
CA PHE A 142 -7.10 10.23 0.36
C PHE A 142 -6.23 9.94 1.56
N LEU A 143 -6.87 9.62 2.69
CA LEU A 143 -6.26 8.91 3.79
C LEU A 143 -6.59 7.43 3.68
N LEU A 144 -5.59 6.58 3.47
CA LEU A 144 -5.74 5.13 3.35
C LEU A 144 -4.90 4.44 4.42
N GLY A 145 -5.43 3.37 5.02
CA GLY A 145 -4.73 2.56 6.01
C GLY A 145 -4.63 1.10 5.58
N THR A 146 -3.57 0.43 6.04
CA THR A 146 -3.38 -1.01 5.88
C THR A 146 -2.86 -1.59 7.18
N GLY A 147 -3.55 -2.59 7.71
CA GLY A 147 -3.10 -3.35 8.87
C GLY A 147 -1.90 -4.21 8.53
N THR A 148 -0.94 -4.27 9.43
CA THR A 148 0.26 -5.09 9.31
C THR A 148 0.76 -5.47 10.69
N LYS A 149 1.58 -6.51 10.77
CA LYS A 149 2.23 -6.92 12.02
C LYS A 149 3.72 -6.63 11.92
N ILE A 150 4.23 -5.74 12.78
CA ILE A 150 5.64 -5.34 12.79
C ILE A 150 6.24 -5.78 14.12
N GLY A 151 7.22 -6.70 14.08
CA GLY A 151 7.90 -7.16 15.29
C GLY A 151 6.97 -7.78 16.33
N GLY A 152 5.86 -8.40 15.91
CA GLY A 152 4.87 -8.99 16.83
C GLY A 152 3.75 -8.05 17.28
N THR A 153 3.88 -6.74 17.02
CA THR A 153 2.89 -5.71 17.37
C THR A 153 1.96 -5.46 16.19
N ASN A 154 0.66 -5.28 16.45
CA ASN A 154 -0.26 -4.90 15.38
C ASN A 154 -0.06 -3.41 15.09
N SER A 155 0.09 -3.07 13.82
CA SER A 155 0.35 -1.71 13.37
C SER A 155 -0.54 -1.38 12.18
N VAL A 156 -0.89 -0.11 12.05
CA VAL A 156 -1.54 0.42 10.85
C VAL A 156 -0.55 1.30 10.12
N VAL A 157 -0.29 0.97 8.85
CA VAL A 157 0.41 1.87 7.93
C VAL A 157 -0.62 2.79 7.30
N VAL A 158 -0.50 4.08 7.55
CA VAL A 158 -1.38 5.12 7.01
C VAL A 158 -0.65 5.88 5.91
N ARG A 159 -1.37 6.21 4.84
CA ARG A 159 -0.86 6.85 3.62
C ARG A 159 -1.78 7.98 3.20
N ILE A 160 -1.21 9.14 2.93
CA ILE A 160 -1.91 10.25 2.28
C ILE A 160 -1.54 10.23 0.81
N VAL A 161 -2.54 10.02 -0.04
CA VAL A 161 -2.37 9.91 -1.50
C VAL A 161 -3.03 11.09 -2.18
N ASP A 162 -2.31 11.73 -3.10
CA ASP A 162 -2.86 12.76 -3.98
C ASP A 162 -3.75 12.12 -5.04
N VAL A 163 -5.03 12.48 -5.08
CA VAL A 163 -6.03 11.87 -5.97
C VAL A 163 -5.75 12.18 -7.44
N GLN A 164 -5.22 13.37 -7.73
CA GLN A 164 -4.99 13.80 -9.11
C GLN A 164 -3.82 13.05 -9.73
N THR A 165 -2.75 12.83 -8.96
CA THR A 165 -1.49 12.26 -9.45
C THR A 165 -1.29 10.79 -9.05
N GLY A 166 -2.02 10.30 -8.05
CA GLY A 166 -1.80 8.98 -7.44
C GLY A 166 -0.53 8.89 -6.59
N ILE A 167 0.20 10.00 -6.40
CA ILE A 167 1.47 10.01 -5.69
C ILE A 167 1.24 10.02 -4.17
N LEU A 168 2.06 9.24 -3.46
CA LEU A 168 2.13 9.25 -2.00
C LEU A 168 2.69 10.59 -1.51
N ARG A 169 1.89 11.37 -0.79
CA ARG A 169 2.28 12.64 -0.17
C ARG A 169 3.03 12.43 1.13
N ASN A 170 2.50 11.55 1.97
CA ASN A 170 3.08 11.24 3.26
C ASN A 170 2.63 9.84 3.71
N ALA A 171 3.40 9.21 4.59
CA ALA A 171 3.03 7.96 5.23
C ALA A 171 3.55 7.91 6.66
N ALA A 172 2.80 7.23 7.53
CA ALA A 172 3.17 7.01 8.91
C ALA A 172 2.75 5.60 9.34
N VAL A 173 3.35 5.13 10.43
CA VAL A 173 3.00 3.87 11.06
C VAL A 173 2.54 4.18 12.47
N PHE A 174 1.38 3.66 12.83
CA PHE A 174 0.81 3.78 14.17
C PHE A 174 0.65 2.38 14.77
N SER A 175 0.79 2.25 16.08
CA SER A 175 0.39 1.02 16.76
C SER A 175 -1.14 0.90 16.68
N ALA A 176 -1.63 -0.27 16.30
CA ALA A 176 -3.06 -0.61 16.30
C ALA A 176 -3.55 -1.03 17.69
N ASP A 177 -2.63 -1.28 18.62
CA ASP A 177 -2.92 -1.77 19.97
C ASP A 177 -3.26 -0.61 20.95
N GLN A 178 -3.05 0.64 20.54
CA GLN A 178 -3.41 1.81 21.34
C GLN A 178 -4.94 2.07 21.34
N PRO A 179 -5.48 2.82 22.33
CA PRO A 179 -6.89 3.18 22.35
C PRO A 179 -7.31 3.94 21.08
N LEU A 180 -8.48 3.61 20.52
CA LEU A 180 -8.99 4.22 19.29
C LEU A 180 -8.99 5.77 19.29
N PRO A 181 -9.40 6.46 20.38
CA PRO A 181 -9.38 7.92 20.41
C PRO A 181 -7.96 8.50 20.29
N GLN A 182 -6.98 7.83 20.91
CA GLN A 182 -5.58 8.26 20.85
C GLN A 182 -5.00 8.05 19.45
N LEU A 183 -5.29 6.89 18.84
CA LEU A 183 -4.95 6.63 17.44
C LEU A 183 -5.56 7.68 16.50
N ALA A 184 -6.82 8.05 16.72
CA ALA A 184 -7.50 9.06 15.91
C ALA A 184 -6.82 10.44 16.03
N ALA A 185 -6.48 10.85 17.25
CA ALA A 185 -5.78 12.11 17.52
C ALA A 185 -4.40 12.13 16.86
N ASP A 186 -3.63 11.05 16.96
CA ASP A 186 -2.32 10.90 16.33
C ASP A 186 -2.41 10.97 14.80
N MET A 187 -3.40 10.29 14.20
CA MET A 187 -3.65 10.35 12.77
C MET A 187 -4.07 11.76 12.33
N ALA A 188 -4.92 12.44 13.11
CA ALA A 188 -5.32 13.82 12.83
C ALA A 188 -4.13 14.79 12.91
N ALA A 189 -3.24 14.63 13.89
CA ALA A 189 -2.00 15.40 13.99
C ALA A 189 -1.09 15.19 12.77
N PHE A 190 -0.93 13.92 12.34
CA PHE A 190 -0.20 13.58 11.13
C PHE A 190 -0.78 14.23 9.85
N ILE A 191 -2.11 14.28 9.73
CA ILE A 191 -2.80 14.91 8.60
C ILE A 191 -2.62 16.43 8.63
N LYS A 192 -2.79 17.05 9.81
CA LYS A 192 -2.55 18.49 10.01
C LYS A 192 -1.12 18.86 9.62
N GLN A 193 -0.13 18.09 10.08
CA GLN A 193 1.28 18.29 9.71
C GLN A 193 1.48 18.14 8.19
N SER A 194 0.91 17.10 7.59
CA SER A 194 1.00 16.87 6.15
C SER A 194 0.40 18.02 5.33
N ARG A 195 -0.67 18.66 5.83
CA ARG A 195 -1.27 19.86 5.22
C ARG A 195 -0.32 21.04 5.23
N GLN A 196 0.36 21.27 6.36
CA GLN A 196 1.36 22.33 6.49
C GLN A 196 2.56 22.07 5.58
N ASP A 197 3.06 20.83 5.54
CA ASP A 197 4.18 20.45 4.68
C ASP A 197 3.83 20.62 3.19
N ALA A 198 2.56 20.39 2.80
CA ALA A 198 2.11 20.59 1.44
C ALA A 198 1.88 22.06 1.05
N ALA A 199 1.72 22.94 2.04
CA ALA A 199 1.69 24.39 1.83
C ALA A 199 3.11 24.98 1.70
N SER A 200 4.12 24.32 2.28
CA SER A 200 5.52 24.70 2.16
C SER A 200 6.04 24.51 0.72
N ALA A 201 6.78 25.49 0.21
CA ALA A 201 7.41 25.46 -1.13
C ALA A 201 8.63 24.52 -1.22
N LYS A 202 8.81 23.59 -0.27
CA LYS A 202 9.95 22.68 -0.22
C LYS A 202 9.88 21.68 -1.38
N THR A 203 10.93 21.63 -2.19
CA THR A 203 11.06 20.65 -3.29
C THR A 203 10.99 19.23 -2.75
N ARG A 204 10.05 18.43 -3.27
CA ARG A 204 9.91 17.00 -2.94
C ARG A 204 10.49 16.16 -4.07
N LEU A 205 11.48 15.34 -3.75
CA LEU A 205 12.01 14.33 -4.66
C LEU A 205 11.23 13.02 -4.46
N TYR A 206 10.59 12.54 -5.52
CA TYR A 206 9.85 11.29 -5.48
C TYR A 206 10.70 10.16 -6.05
N LEU A 207 10.91 9.12 -5.26
CA LEU A 207 11.65 7.92 -5.65
C LEU A 207 10.66 6.76 -5.83
N ALA A 208 10.61 6.19 -7.04
CA ALA A 208 9.86 4.98 -7.29
C ALA A 208 10.69 3.78 -6.80
N ILE A 209 10.16 3.04 -5.83
CA ILE A 209 10.75 1.79 -5.34
C ILE A 209 9.82 0.65 -5.79
N GLY A 210 10.28 -0.14 -6.77
CA GLY A 210 9.58 -1.32 -7.27
C GLY A 210 10.01 -2.59 -6.54
N GLY A 211 9.37 -3.71 -6.88
CA GLY A 211 9.93 -5.02 -6.57
C GLY A 211 11.26 -5.16 -7.32
N PHE A 212 12.35 -5.38 -6.58
CA PHE A 212 13.60 -5.77 -7.19
C PHE A 212 13.46 -7.24 -7.63
N ALA A 213 13.53 -7.49 -8.93
CA ALA A 213 13.89 -8.83 -9.38
C ALA A 213 15.34 -9.07 -8.96
N ASP A 214 15.62 -10.21 -8.33
CA ASP A 214 17.00 -10.64 -8.14
C ASP A 214 17.59 -10.93 -9.52
N LEU A 215 18.28 -9.93 -10.08
CA LEU A 215 19.00 -10.02 -11.34
C LEU A 215 20.45 -10.47 -11.10
N SER A 216 20.73 -11.22 -10.03
CA SER A 216 22.03 -11.85 -9.83
C SER A 216 22.39 -12.71 -11.05
N LEU A 217 23.20 -12.15 -11.94
CA LEU A 217 23.91 -12.89 -12.99
C LEU A 217 25.10 -13.69 -12.40
N ASN A 218 25.30 -13.63 -11.08
CA ASN A 218 26.45 -14.20 -10.40
C ASN A 218 26.06 -15.21 -9.31
N ASN A 219 25.71 -16.43 -9.75
CA ASN A 219 25.80 -17.62 -8.91
C ASN A 219 27.28 -18.01 -8.59
N ARG A 220 28.28 -17.25 -9.10
CA ARG A 220 29.71 -17.48 -8.84
C ARG A 220 30.29 -16.72 -7.65
N LEU A 221 29.52 -15.86 -6.98
CA LEU A 221 29.97 -15.15 -5.77
C LEU A 221 29.30 -15.67 -4.48
N ALA A 222 28.75 -16.89 -4.51
CA ALA A 222 28.17 -17.57 -3.35
C ALA A 222 29.16 -17.76 -2.17
N SER A 223 30.45 -17.52 -2.39
CA SER A 223 31.49 -17.54 -1.37
C SER A 223 32.04 -16.13 -1.10
N PHE A 224 31.21 -15.24 -0.55
CA PHE A 224 31.77 -14.27 0.39
C PHE A 224 32.02 -15.02 1.70
N PRO A 225 33.27 -15.24 2.13
CA PRO A 225 33.51 -15.84 3.43
C PRO A 225 32.89 -14.92 4.48
N ARG A 226 31.90 -15.44 5.20
CA ARG A 226 31.42 -14.82 6.44
C ARG A 226 32.66 -14.70 7.33
N PRO A 227 32.99 -13.52 7.90
CA PRO A 227 34.07 -13.43 8.86
C PRO A 227 33.67 -14.22 10.12
N THR A 228 33.92 -15.51 10.12
CA THR A 228 33.73 -16.42 11.24
C THR A 228 35.05 -16.57 11.96
N THR A 229 35.47 -15.52 12.66
CA THR A 229 36.30 -15.58 13.89
C THR A 229 36.66 -14.15 14.31
N TRP A 230 36.04 -13.67 15.37
CA TRP A 230 36.67 -12.65 16.21
C TRP A 230 37.77 -13.35 17.01
N LEU A 231 39.01 -13.22 16.55
CA LEU A 231 40.17 -13.62 17.36
C LEU A 231 40.28 -12.66 18.56
N PRO A 232 40.41 -13.16 19.80
CA PRO A 232 40.62 -12.30 20.95
C PRO A 232 41.96 -11.58 20.81
N HIS A 233 41.91 -10.28 21.05
CA HIS A 233 43.01 -9.33 20.98
C HIS A 233 44.22 -9.83 21.79
N GLY A 234 45.30 -10.24 21.10
CA GLY A 234 46.56 -10.66 21.69
C GLY A 234 47.65 -9.59 21.53
N SER A 235 48.03 -9.00 22.67
CA SER A 235 49.29 -8.29 22.98
C SER A 235 49.80 -7.21 22.02
N ILE A 236 49.53 -5.94 22.39
CA ILE A 236 50.38 -4.80 22.04
C ILE A 236 51.74 -5.01 22.70
N GLN A 237 52.71 -5.51 21.93
CA GLN A 237 54.13 -5.50 22.28
C GLN A 237 54.63 -4.05 22.23
N LYS A 238 54.90 -3.51 23.42
CA LYS A 238 55.48 -2.19 23.67
C LYS A 238 56.92 -2.15 23.17
N GLN A 239 57.12 -1.80 21.90
CA GLN A 239 58.46 -1.55 21.38
C GLN A 239 58.90 -0.13 21.74
N ARG A 240 59.56 -0.03 22.91
CA ARG A 240 60.50 1.05 23.24
C ARG A 240 61.48 1.20 22.07
N ARG A 241 61.59 2.40 21.50
CA ARG A 241 62.85 2.87 20.95
C ARG A 241 63.30 4.04 21.79
N ASP A 242 64.41 3.80 22.47
CA ASP A 242 65.22 4.80 23.13
C ASP A 242 65.86 5.69 22.06
N ILE A 243 65.64 7.00 22.22
CA ILE A 243 66.55 8.14 22.07
C ILE A 243 67.80 7.97 21.19
N ALA A 244 67.90 8.83 20.18
CA ALA A 244 69.07 9.67 19.90
C ALA A 244 68.59 11.02 19.37
#